data_AF-A0A0K9P2C7-F1
#
_entry.id   AF-A0A0K9P2C7-F1
#
_cell.length_a   1.000
_cell.length_b   1.000
_cell.length_c   1.000
_cell.angle_alpha   90.00
_cell.angle_beta   90.00
_cell.angle_gamma   90.00
#
_symmetry.space_group_name_H-M   'P 1'
#
loop_
_entity.id
_entity.type
_entity.pdbx_description
1 polymer ?
#
loop_
_entity_poly.entity_id
_entity_poly.type
_entity_poly.pdbx_seq_one_letter_code
_entity_poly.pdbx_strand_id
1 'polypeptide(L)'
;MDLASLVTTGRLTTPFSTPIFSDLHSSPLSSSTLHFPSTSKNSSIISSDVLKWNPLQKFAATMLDAVEESIIVNLLERNHPMPRSIDPAIQITGNFAPVPEQLTVHKNLQVDAGGRIPTSIDGVYLRNGANPFFDPVSGHHLFDGDGMVHSVQFRNGVASYACRLTETERLVQERMLGRSVFPKAIGELHGHSGIARLLLFYVRAGLGIVDPRSGMGVANAGLVYFGNRLLAMSEDDLPYHLRVMEDGGLETVGRYDFDGMLKTSSMIAHPKIDPVTGEMFALSYDVIKTPYLNYLKFDPDTEKKSEPVVIEIPLEKPTMIHDFAITENFVVIPDQQVVFDLREMIHGGSPLVYDDKKVSRFGILPKHSNDSGDLIWIDVPDCFCFHYWNAWEETESDEIVIIGSCMTPPDSIFNEQNPTIPPTTILTEIRLNTKTRESTRRPIVPELNLEVGMVNRNLLGRKTEYVYLAIAEPWPKVSGFAKVDISTGHVTKYMYGEERYGGEPYFVPNETDIEGKEDDGYILTYVYDEKTSESKLLVVNASDLSLEASVSMPERVPYGFHGTFVGAEDLKSQV
;
A
#
# COMPACT_ATOMS: atom_id res chain seq x y z
N MET A 1 20.31 54.02 -12.08
CA MET A 1 21.29 54.93 -11.49
C MET A 1 20.64 55.58 -10.29
N ASP A 2 21.06 55.17 -9.09
CA ASP A 2 21.67 55.99 -8.05
C ASP A 2 21.02 57.35 -7.64
N LEU A 3 20.94 57.74 -6.36
CA LEU A 3 20.95 57.01 -5.07
C LEU A 3 20.62 57.99 -3.90
N ALA A 4 19.93 57.48 -2.87
CA ALA A 4 19.94 57.97 -1.46
C ALA A 4 19.31 59.33 -1.04
N SER A 5 19.12 59.45 0.28
CA SER A 5 18.69 60.61 1.11
C SER A 5 17.18 60.96 1.13
N LEU A 6 16.54 61.28 2.28
CA LEU A 6 16.96 61.25 3.70
C LEU A 6 15.73 61.14 4.65
N VAL A 7 15.87 60.44 5.80
CA VAL A 7 15.42 60.77 7.19
C VAL A 7 14.04 61.46 7.43
N THR A 8 13.14 61.07 8.35
CA THR A 8 12.89 59.94 9.31
C THR A 8 11.34 59.95 9.60
N THR A 9 10.66 59.41 10.64
CA THR A 9 10.97 58.87 12.00
C THR A 9 9.79 58.04 12.55
N GLY A 10 10.05 57.08 13.45
CA GLY A 10 9.00 56.46 14.32
C GLY A 10 9.18 54.96 14.57
N ARG A 11 9.50 54.56 15.82
CA ARG A 11 9.64 53.15 16.24
C ARG A 11 9.00 52.91 17.61
N LEU A 12 8.15 51.88 17.71
CA LEU A 12 7.77 51.14 18.92
C LEU A 12 7.32 49.73 18.46
N THR A 13 8.20 48.78 18.15
CA THR A 13 8.98 47.90 19.05
C THR A 13 8.16 46.97 19.96
N THR A 14 7.83 45.78 19.45
CA THR A 14 8.01 44.51 20.17
C THR A 14 8.78 43.55 19.26
N PRO A 15 9.68 42.68 19.78
CA PRO A 15 10.52 41.82 18.93
C PRO A 15 9.90 40.44 18.71
N PHE A 16 9.80 40.00 17.46
CA PHE A 16 9.75 38.58 17.14
C PHE A 16 11.14 37.98 17.32
N SER A 17 11.28 37.03 18.24
CA SER A 17 12.51 36.25 18.42
C SER A 17 12.60 35.18 17.34
N THR A 18 13.49 35.35 16.37
CA THR A 18 13.92 34.27 15.48
C THR A 18 14.50 33.12 16.29
N PRO A 19 14.05 31.87 16.13
CA PRO A 19 14.76 30.72 16.67
C PRO A 19 16.16 30.68 16.06
N ILE A 20 17.18 30.72 16.92
CA ILE A 20 18.55 30.44 16.50
C ILE A 20 18.62 28.92 16.31
N PHE A 21 19.00 28.47 15.12
CA PHE A 21 19.46 27.09 14.92
C PHE A 21 20.77 26.92 15.70
N SER A 22 20.65 26.51 16.96
CA SER A 22 21.77 26.01 17.77
C SER A 22 22.03 24.55 17.38
N ASP A 23 23.30 24.18 17.27
CA ASP A 23 23.71 22.87 16.79
C ASP A 23 23.02 21.71 17.52
N LEU A 24 22.20 20.95 16.79
CA LEU A 24 21.73 19.65 17.22
C LEU A 24 22.94 18.71 17.22
N HIS A 25 23.63 18.66 18.36
CA HIS A 25 24.70 17.70 18.62
C HIS A 25 24.24 16.31 18.22
N SER A 26 25.09 15.63 17.43
CA SER A 26 24.90 14.24 17.02
C SER A 26 24.83 13.34 18.26
N SER A 27 23.60 13.09 18.71
CA SER A 27 23.32 11.99 19.62
C SER A 27 23.80 10.72 18.94
N PRO A 28 24.70 9.93 19.54
CA PRO A 28 25.15 8.70 18.92
C PRO A 28 23.92 7.81 18.73
N LEU A 29 23.76 7.27 17.52
CA LEU A 29 22.80 6.21 17.23
C LEU A 29 23.05 5.09 18.23
N SER A 30 22.20 4.99 19.26
CA SER A 30 22.15 3.79 20.09
C SER A 30 21.84 2.64 19.16
N SER A 31 22.69 1.62 19.15
CA SER A 31 22.45 0.40 18.37
C SER A 31 21.21 -0.28 18.92
N SER A 32 20.04 0.10 18.39
CA SER A 32 18.77 -0.57 18.62
C SER A 32 18.85 -1.93 17.97
N THR A 33 19.32 -2.92 18.74
CA THR A 33 19.28 -4.32 18.36
C THR A 33 17.86 -4.62 17.93
N LEU A 34 17.66 -4.92 16.64
CA LEU A 34 16.33 -5.20 16.10
C LEU A 34 15.81 -6.45 16.80
N HIS A 35 14.93 -6.25 17.79
CA HIS A 35 14.30 -7.32 18.53
C HIS A 35 13.16 -7.90 17.71
N PHE A 36 13.52 -8.60 16.64
CA PHE A 36 12.64 -9.51 15.93
C PHE A 36 11.91 -10.42 16.94
N PRO A 37 10.62 -10.69 16.74
CA PRO A 37 9.89 -11.66 17.54
C PRO A 37 10.69 -12.96 17.59
N SER A 38 11.13 -13.38 18.78
CA SER A 38 11.95 -14.58 18.88
C SER A 38 11.14 -15.75 18.32
N THR A 39 11.60 -16.37 17.23
CA THR A 39 10.98 -17.57 16.67
C THR A 39 10.96 -18.62 17.77
N SER A 40 9.78 -18.79 18.38
CA SER A 40 9.69 -19.45 19.69
C SER A 40 10.20 -20.87 19.57
N LYS A 41 10.70 -21.48 20.66
CA LYS A 41 11.23 -22.87 20.60
C LYS A 41 10.20 -23.93 20.18
N ASN A 42 8.93 -23.55 20.02
CA ASN A 42 7.86 -24.35 19.42
C ASN A 42 7.87 -24.34 17.87
N SER A 43 8.74 -23.55 17.22
CA SER A 43 9.06 -23.66 15.78
C SER A 43 9.77 -24.96 15.41
N SER A 44 10.11 -25.79 16.41
CA SER A 44 10.73 -27.11 16.29
C SER A 44 9.85 -28.20 15.64
N ILE A 45 8.82 -27.83 14.89
CA ILE A 45 7.88 -28.74 14.20
C ILE A 45 7.88 -28.54 12.66
N ILE A 46 9.00 -28.07 12.09
CA ILE A 46 9.42 -28.48 10.75
C ILE A 46 10.78 -29.18 10.89
N SER A 47 10.76 -30.52 10.87
CA SER A 47 12.00 -31.30 10.80
C SER A 47 12.67 -31.10 9.44
N SER A 48 14.00 -31.26 9.39
CA SER A 48 14.78 -31.32 8.14
C SER A 48 14.42 -32.51 7.24
N ASP A 49 13.50 -33.37 7.68
CA ASP A 49 12.85 -34.44 6.91
C ASP A 49 11.77 -33.94 5.93
N VAL A 50 11.24 -32.72 6.11
CA VAL A 50 10.20 -32.16 5.22
C VAL A 50 10.79 -31.77 3.86
N LEU A 51 12.00 -31.21 3.84
CA LEU A 51 12.78 -30.98 2.62
C LEU A 51 13.37 -32.30 2.10
N LYS A 52 12.60 -32.97 1.23
CA LYS A 52 12.95 -34.22 0.51
C LYS A 52 14.03 -34.05 -0.57
N TRP A 53 14.96 -33.13 -0.37
CA TRP A 53 16.12 -32.95 -1.22
C TRP A 53 17.03 -34.18 -1.25
N ASN A 54 17.51 -34.51 -2.44
CA ASN A 54 18.54 -35.54 -2.61
C ASN A 54 19.93 -35.03 -2.12
N PRO A 55 20.94 -35.91 -1.93
CA PRO A 55 22.25 -35.50 -1.42
C PRO A 55 22.98 -34.45 -2.26
N LEU A 56 22.78 -34.43 -3.59
CA LEU A 56 23.38 -33.44 -4.48
C LEU A 56 22.72 -32.06 -4.28
N GLN A 57 21.40 -32.01 -4.10
CA GLN A 57 20.68 -30.77 -3.77
C GLN A 57 21.10 -30.23 -2.40
N LYS A 58 21.22 -31.10 -1.38
CA LYS A 58 21.70 -30.71 -0.03
C LYS A 58 23.12 -30.11 -0.11
N PHE A 59 24.03 -30.75 -0.85
CA PHE A 59 25.37 -30.22 -1.07
C PHE A 59 25.38 -28.90 -1.86
N ALA A 60 24.58 -28.80 -2.92
CA ALA A 60 24.49 -27.60 -3.75
C ALA A 60 23.93 -26.41 -2.98
N ALA A 61 22.91 -26.60 -2.12
CA ALA A 61 22.40 -25.57 -1.23
C ALA A 61 23.50 -25.05 -0.29
N THR A 62 24.22 -25.94 0.43
CA THR A 62 25.34 -25.52 1.29
C THR A 62 26.42 -24.74 0.53
N MET A 63 26.74 -25.14 -0.71
CA MET A 63 27.72 -24.44 -1.55
C MET A 63 27.22 -23.07 -2.02
N LEU A 64 25.95 -22.94 -2.40
CA LEU A 64 25.36 -21.67 -2.84
C LEU A 64 25.16 -20.68 -1.68
N ASP A 65 24.89 -21.18 -0.48
CA ASP A 65 24.75 -20.37 0.73
C ASP A 65 26.12 -19.85 1.19
N ALA A 66 27.19 -20.66 1.04
CA ALA A 66 28.56 -20.19 1.22
C ALA A 66 28.99 -19.15 0.17
N VAL A 67 28.45 -19.22 -1.06
CA VAL A 67 28.65 -18.22 -2.13
C VAL A 67 27.90 -16.92 -1.84
N GLU A 68 26.66 -16.99 -1.35
CA GLU A 68 25.89 -15.80 -0.93
C GLU A 68 26.64 -15.02 0.15
N GLU A 69 27.02 -15.69 1.24
CA GLU A 69 27.77 -15.09 2.34
C GLU A 69 29.13 -14.55 1.85
N SER A 70 29.93 -15.35 1.16
CA SER A 70 31.33 -14.99 0.83
C SER A 70 31.46 -13.94 -0.27
N ILE A 71 30.54 -13.93 -1.24
CA ILE A 71 30.65 -13.09 -2.45
C ILE A 71 29.60 -11.99 -2.46
N ILE A 72 28.32 -12.30 -2.25
CA ILE A 72 27.27 -11.28 -2.31
C ILE A 72 27.33 -10.40 -1.06
N VAL A 73 27.14 -10.99 0.12
CA VAL A 73 27.12 -10.25 1.39
C VAL A 73 28.49 -9.63 1.68
N ASN A 74 29.56 -10.42 1.82
CA ASN A 74 30.84 -9.89 2.31
C ASN A 74 31.68 -9.08 1.30
N LEU A 75 31.55 -9.33 -0.01
CA LEU A 75 32.36 -8.66 -1.03
C LEU A 75 31.58 -7.59 -1.81
N LEU A 76 30.34 -7.86 -2.24
CA LEU A 76 29.55 -6.90 -3.03
C LEU A 76 28.75 -5.92 -2.16
N GLU A 77 28.26 -6.32 -0.99
CA GLU A 77 27.32 -5.50 -0.20
C GLU A 77 28.00 -4.83 1.02
N ARG A 78 28.65 -5.60 1.90
CA ARG A 78 29.13 -5.17 3.24
C ARG A 78 30.05 -3.95 3.28
N ASN A 79 30.74 -3.62 2.19
CA ASN A 79 31.65 -2.47 2.12
C ASN A 79 31.03 -1.22 1.48
N HIS A 80 29.77 -1.28 1.06
CA HIS A 80 29.02 -0.17 0.49
C HIS A 80 27.91 0.26 1.46
N PRO A 81 27.73 1.56 1.74
CA PRO A 81 26.63 2.03 2.58
C PRO A 81 25.30 1.85 1.83
N MET A 82 24.30 1.29 2.51
CA MET A 82 22.93 1.22 1.99
C MET A 82 22.27 2.62 2.02
N PRO A 83 21.52 3.02 0.99
CA PRO A 83 20.55 4.10 1.09
C PRO A 83 19.54 3.83 2.21
N ARG A 84 19.06 4.88 2.87
CA ARG A 84 18.09 4.81 3.98
C ARG A 84 16.71 4.34 3.50
N SER A 85 16.42 4.45 2.20
CA SER A 85 15.24 3.83 1.57
C SER A 85 15.29 2.29 1.58
N ILE A 86 16.48 1.68 1.68
CA ILE A 86 16.64 0.22 1.72
C ILE A 86 17.46 -0.28 2.93
N ASP A 87 17.84 0.58 3.88
CA ASP A 87 18.52 0.16 5.11
C ASP A 87 17.50 -0.43 6.11
N PRO A 88 17.58 -1.72 6.48
CA PRO A 88 16.69 -2.32 7.47
C PRO A 88 16.72 -1.59 8.82
N ALA A 89 17.87 -1.03 9.22
CA ALA A 89 18.00 -0.29 10.48
C ALA A 89 17.17 1.02 10.50
N ILE A 90 16.60 1.41 9.36
CA ILE A 90 15.71 2.57 9.21
C ILE A 90 14.31 2.11 8.81
N GLN A 91 14.19 1.23 7.82
CA GLN A 91 12.91 0.82 7.22
C GLN A 91 12.01 -0.03 8.15
N ILE A 92 12.59 -0.78 9.10
CA ILE A 92 11.85 -1.56 10.11
C ILE A 92 12.11 -1.10 11.54
N THR A 93 12.44 0.18 11.74
CA THR A 93 12.66 0.79 13.06
C THR A 93 11.37 1.34 13.68
N GLY A 94 11.24 1.24 15.01
CA GLY A 94 10.05 1.69 15.73
C GLY A 94 8.83 0.81 15.42
N ASN A 95 7.66 1.42 15.20
CA ASN A 95 6.45 0.65 14.91
C ASN A 95 6.36 0.10 13.47
N PHE A 96 7.40 0.31 12.64
CA PHE A 96 7.59 -0.46 11.39
C PHE A 96 8.21 -1.85 11.64
N ALA A 97 8.72 -2.12 12.85
CA ALA A 97 9.23 -3.46 13.19
C ALA A 97 8.12 -4.52 13.17
N PRO A 98 8.39 -5.77 12.73
CA PRO A 98 7.39 -6.83 12.71
C PRO A 98 6.93 -7.27 14.11
N VAL A 99 5.78 -7.92 14.16
CA VAL A 99 5.17 -8.56 15.34
C VAL A 99 4.93 -10.06 15.08
N PRO A 100 4.79 -10.90 16.12
CA PRO A 100 4.38 -12.29 15.94
C PRO A 100 2.91 -12.39 15.49
N GLU A 101 2.57 -13.48 14.83
CA GLU A 101 1.17 -13.81 14.56
C GLU A 101 0.40 -14.21 15.84
N GLN A 102 -0.91 -13.95 15.85
CA GLN A 102 -1.78 -14.31 16.96
C GLN A 102 -2.55 -15.59 16.66
N LEU A 103 -2.03 -16.70 17.20
CA LEU A 103 -2.58 -18.05 17.06
C LEU A 103 -3.96 -18.26 17.72
N THR A 104 -4.49 -17.29 18.47
CA THR A 104 -5.78 -17.35 19.16
C THR A 104 -6.45 -15.99 19.12
N VAL A 105 -7.76 -15.93 18.86
CA VAL A 105 -8.51 -14.68 18.81
C VAL A 105 -8.73 -14.12 20.21
N HIS A 106 -8.35 -12.86 20.41
CA HIS A 106 -8.60 -12.10 21.65
C HIS A 106 -10.04 -11.58 21.63
N LYS A 107 -10.88 -11.98 22.59
CA LYS A 107 -12.32 -11.65 22.59
C LYS A 107 -12.71 -10.72 23.73
N ASN A 108 -13.67 -9.83 23.45
CA ASN A 108 -14.12 -8.77 24.36
C ASN A 108 -13.01 -7.76 24.66
N LEU A 109 -12.46 -7.14 23.60
CA LEU A 109 -11.43 -6.11 23.74
C LEU A 109 -11.93 -4.94 24.60
N GLN A 110 -11.03 -4.37 25.39
CA GLN A 110 -11.35 -3.27 26.29
C GLN A 110 -11.61 -1.98 25.50
N VAL A 111 -12.70 -1.29 25.82
CA VAL A 111 -12.98 0.07 25.35
C VAL A 111 -12.63 1.08 26.46
N ASP A 112 -12.04 2.21 26.09
CA ASP A 112 -11.73 3.30 27.02
C ASP A 112 -13.01 3.87 27.69
N ALA A 113 -12.87 4.32 28.94
CA ALA A 113 -14.00 4.73 29.77
C ALA A 113 -14.77 5.92 29.16
N GLY A 114 -16.05 5.70 28.89
CA GLY A 114 -16.95 6.70 28.28
C GLY A 114 -17.20 6.48 26.78
N GLY A 115 -16.33 5.73 26.09
CA GLY A 115 -16.57 5.32 24.71
C GLY A 115 -17.55 4.14 24.60
N ARG A 116 -18.20 4.00 23.45
CA ARG A 116 -19.09 2.88 23.11
C ARG A 116 -19.04 2.61 21.61
N ILE A 117 -18.65 1.39 21.22
CA ILE A 117 -18.69 0.96 19.82
C ILE A 117 -20.16 1.04 19.31
N PRO A 118 -20.44 1.77 18.22
CA PRO A 118 -21.77 1.82 17.63
C PRO A 118 -22.25 0.44 17.19
N THR A 119 -23.51 0.10 17.50
CA THR A 119 -24.09 -1.21 17.17
C THR A 119 -24.48 -1.37 15.70
N SER A 120 -24.36 -0.29 14.91
CA SER A 120 -24.47 -0.31 13.44
C SER A 120 -23.21 -0.83 12.76
N ILE A 121 -22.07 -0.92 13.47
CA ILE A 121 -20.86 -1.58 12.97
C ILE A 121 -20.95 -3.08 13.30
N ASP A 122 -21.40 -3.89 12.34
CA ASP A 122 -21.50 -5.35 12.44
C ASP A 122 -20.78 -5.97 11.22
N GLY A 123 -19.64 -6.63 11.45
CA GLY A 123 -18.73 -7.04 10.38
C GLY A 123 -17.28 -7.12 10.85
N VAL A 124 -16.32 -7.09 9.92
CA VAL A 124 -14.89 -7.20 10.23
C VAL A 124 -14.08 -6.15 9.48
N TYR A 125 -13.34 -5.32 10.22
CA TYR A 125 -12.28 -4.47 9.67
C TYR A 125 -11.00 -5.27 9.56
N LEU A 126 -10.40 -5.28 8.37
CA LEU A 126 -9.14 -5.96 8.09
C LEU A 126 -8.14 -4.94 7.54
N ARG A 127 -6.87 -5.01 7.95
CA ARG A 127 -5.80 -4.17 7.39
C ARG A 127 -4.54 -5.00 7.12
N ASN A 128 -4.03 -4.90 5.90
CA ASN A 128 -2.79 -5.56 5.49
C ASN A 128 -1.55 -4.71 5.86
N GLY A 129 -0.37 -5.23 5.53
CA GLY A 129 0.90 -4.53 5.69
C GLY A 129 2.09 -5.49 5.67
N ALA A 130 3.28 -4.95 5.45
CA ALA A 130 4.53 -5.70 5.51
C ALA A 130 4.93 -6.03 6.95
N ASN A 131 5.25 -7.29 7.21
CA ASN A 131 5.70 -7.80 8.51
C ASN A 131 6.71 -8.94 8.27
N PRO A 132 7.97 -8.63 7.91
CA PRO A 132 8.96 -9.63 7.50
C PRO A 132 9.16 -10.70 8.59
N PHE A 133 8.96 -11.97 8.22
CA PHE A 133 9.02 -13.09 9.15
C PHE A 133 10.47 -13.49 9.51
N PHE A 134 11.41 -13.24 8.61
CA PHE A 134 12.85 -13.38 8.83
C PHE A 134 13.55 -12.02 8.82
N ASP A 135 14.64 -11.94 9.59
CA ASP A 135 15.51 -10.76 9.65
C ASP A 135 16.19 -10.48 8.29
N PRO A 136 16.07 -9.27 7.72
CA PRO A 136 16.78 -8.86 6.51
C PRO A 136 18.30 -9.08 6.56
N VAL A 137 18.78 -10.06 5.80
CA VAL A 137 20.22 -10.34 5.61
C VAL A 137 20.95 -9.30 4.75
N SER A 138 20.20 -8.43 4.08
CA SER A 138 20.66 -7.36 3.20
C SER A 138 19.54 -6.32 3.05
N GLY A 139 19.65 -5.42 2.07
CA GLY A 139 18.72 -4.31 1.84
C GLY A 139 17.24 -4.70 1.86
N HIS A 140 16.39 -3.80 2.35
CA HIS A 140 14.99 -4.03 2.61
C HIS A 140 14.24 -2.69 2.62
N HIS A 141 13.39 -2.45 1.63
CA HIS A 141 12.38 -1.40 1.66
C HIS A 141 11.17 -1.88 2.46
N LEU A 142 10.42 -0.94 3.06
CA LEU A 142 9.17 -1.20 3.77
C LEU A 142 8.20 -2.13 3.02
N PHE A 143 8.13 -2.04 1.69
CA PHE A 143 7.20 -2.84 0.88
C PHE A 143 7.66 -4.29 0.59
N ASP A 144 8.91 -4.69 0.88
CA ASP A 144 9.40 -6.04 0.55
C ASP A 144 9.02 -7.13 1.58
N GLY A 145 8.39 -6.74 2.70
CA GLY A 145 8.12 -7.63 3.84
C GLY A 145 6.83 -8.45 3.67
N ASP A 146 6.83 -9.66 4.23
CA ASP A 146 5.75 -10.63 4.06
C ASP A 146 4.41 -10.09 4.60
N GLY A 147 3.31 -10.33 3.88
CA GLY A 147 2.01 -9.75 4.18
C GLY A 147 1.38 -10.31 5.46
N MET A 148 1.01 -9.42 6.37
CA MET A 148 0.27 -9.78 7.59
C MET A 148 -0.99 -8.95 7.75
N VAL A 149 -2.12 -9.65 7.84
CA VAL A 149 -3.44 -9.05 8.01
C VAL A 149 -3.82 -9.02 9.50
N HIS A 150 -4.20 -7.83 9.97
CA HIS A 150 -4.87 -7.64 11.25
C HIS A 150 -6.40 -7.66 11.03
N SER A 151 -7.11 -8.44 11.84
CA SER A 151 -8.57 -8.56 11.86
C SER A 151 -9.11 -7.97 13.16
N VAL A 152 -10.10 -7.07 13.07
CA VAL A 152 -10.99 -6.71 14.18
C VAL A 152 -12.43 -6.97 13.78
N GLN A 153 -13.02 -8.01 14.36
CA GLN A 153 -14.44 -8.32 14.24
C GLN A 153 -15.24 -7.49 15.24
N PHE A 154 -16.26 -6.80 14.75
CA PHE A 154 -17.27 -6.08 15.52
C PHE A 154 -18.58 -6.85 15.50
N ARG A 155 -19.20 -7.01 16.68
CA ARG A 155 -20.52 -7.62 16.80
C ARG A 155 -21.29 -7.10 18.01
N ASN A 156 -22.50 -6.55 17.79
CA ASN A 156 -23.34 -5.98 18.85
C ASN A 156 -22.60 -4.97 19.77
N GLY A 157 -21.68 -4.17 19.24
CA GLY A 157 -20.87 -3.22 20.04
C GLY A 157 -19.74 -3.85 20.88
N VAL A 158 -19.39 -5.11 20.61
CA VAL A 158 -18.21 -5.81 21.18
C VAL A 158 -17.18 -6.04 20.07
N ALA A 159 -15.89 -5.94 20.39
CA ALA A 159 -14.80 -6.22 19.46
C ALA A 159 -13.98 -7.48 19.85
N SER A 160 -13.37 -8.11 18.84
CA SER A 160 -12.38 -9.18 18.98
C SER A 160 -11.28 -9.07 17.92
N TYR A 161 -10.05 -9.47 18.24
CA TYR A 161 -8.85 -9.24 17.42
C TYR A 161 -8.03 -10.50 17.15
N ALA A 162 -7.48 -10.60 15.93
CA ALA A 162 -6.43 -11.53 15.55
C ALA A 162 -5.48 -10.90 14.52
N CYS A 163 -4.30 -11.46 14.33
CA CYS A 163 -3.45 -11.17 13.16
C CYS A 163 -2.78 -12.44 12.63
N ARG A 164 -2.63 -12.52 11.31
CA ARG A 164 -2.06 -13.67 10.58
C ARG A 164 -1.20 -13.22 9.42
N LEU A 165 -0.09 -13.92 9.22
CA LEU A 165 0.64 -13.87 7.96
C LEU A 165 -0.18 -14.58 6.88
N THR A 166 -0.16 -14.03 5.67
CA THR A 166 -0.63 -14.75 4.48
C THR A 166 0.38 -15.86 4.18
N GLU A 167 -0.07 -17.10 4.07
CA GLU A 167 0.79 -18.25 3.72
C GLU A 167 1.14 -18.22 2.22
N THR A 168 2.00 -17.28 1.82
CA THR A 168 2.45 -17.17 0.42
C THR A 168 3.40 -18.32 0.06
N GLU A 169 3.44 -18.68 -1.23
CA GLU A 169 4.35 -19.72 -1.73
C GLU A 169 5.83 -19.35 -1.50
N ARG A 170 6.16 -18.06 -1.40
CA ARG A 170 7.44 -17.56 -0.88
C ARG A 170 7.60 -17.89 0.61
N LEU A 171 6.69 -17.41 1.47
CA LEU A 171 6.81 -17.55 2.92
C LEU A 171 6.85 -19.03 3.37
N VAL A 172 6.05 -19.90 2.76
CA VAL A 172 6.05 -21.34 3.02
C VAL A 172 7.41 -21.97 2.71
N GLN A 173 8.03 -21.60 1.56
CA GLN A 173 9.35 -22.09 1.19
C GLN A 173 10.45 -21.55 2.10
N GLU A 174 10.43 -20.26 2.43
CA GLU A 174 11.40 -19.65 3.35
C GLU A 174 11.29 -20.23 4.77
N ARG A 175 10.07 -20.51 5.25
CA ARG A 175 9.83 -21.22 6.53
C ARG A 175 10.39 -22.64 6.52
N MET A 176 10.24 -23.38 5.41
CA MET A 176 10.85 -24.70 5.26
C MET A 176 12.39 -24.66 5.21
N LEU A 177 12.97 -23.53 4.77
CA LEU A 177 14.41 -23.30 4.68
C LEU A 177 15.01 -22.65 5.94
N GLY A 178 14.17 -22.11 6.83
CA GLY A 178 14.56 -21.48 8.10
C GLY A 178 15.22 -20.10 7.95
N ARG A 179 15.10 -19.47 6.78
CA ARG A 179 15.68 -18.16 6.44
C ARG A 179 15.02 -17.58 5.19
N SER A 180 15.19 -16.27 4.95
CA SER A 180 14.85 -15.68 3.65
C SER A 180 15.82 -16.11 2.54
N VAL A 181 15.29 -16.23 1.32
CA VAL A 181 15.94 -16.80 0.11
C VAL A 181 15.42 -16.15 -1.18
N PHE A 182 14.21 -15.57 -1.20
CA PHE A 182 13.63 -14.90 -2.34
C PHE A 182 14.14 -13.45 -2.45
N PRO A 183 14.53 -12.98 -3.64
CA PRO A 183 15.07 -11.63 -3.81
C PRO A 183 13.98 -10.59 -3.57
N LYS A 184 14.35 -9.53 -2.85
CA LYS A 184 13.44 -8.41 -2.53
C LYS A 184 13.39 -7.40 -3.66
N ALA A 185 12.20 -7.21 -4.22
CA ALA A 185 11.95 -6.47 -5.47
C ALA A 185 12.50 -5.03 -5.44
N ILE A 186 12.44 -4.35 -4.30
CA ILE A 186 13.03 -3.02 -4.10
C ILE A 186 14.36 -3.18 -3.35
N GLY A 187 14.34 -3.75 -2.15
CA GLY A 187 15.47 -3.75 -1.21
C GLY A 187 16.75 -4.40 -1.72
N GLU A 188 16.67 -5.42 -2.58
CA GLU A 188 17.83 -6.20 -3.02
C GLU A 188 18.15 -6.07 -4.51
N LEU A 189 17.21 -5.68 -5.37
CA LEU A 189 17.41 -5.62 -6.83
C LEU A 189 18.18 -4.39 -7.34
N HIS A 190 19.06 -3.81 -6.53
CA HIS A 190 19.87 -2.66 -6.90
C HIS A 190 21.25 -3.07 -7.45
N GLY A 191 21.63 -2.50 -8.59
CA GLY A 191 22.98 -2.60 -9.16
C GLY A 191 23.51 -4.02 -9.37
N HIS A 192 24.85 -4.16 -9.23
CA HIS A 192 25.55 -5.42 -9.46
C HIS A 192 25.22 -6.50 -8.41
N SER A 193 24.94 -6.13 -7.16
CA SER A 193 24.48 -7.05 -6.12
C SER A 193 23.09 -7.61 -6.46
N GLY A 194 22.16 -6.79 -6.93
CA GLY A 194 20.85 -7.24 -7.43
C GLY A 194 20.95 -8.21 -8.59
N ILE A 195 21.84 -7.97 -9.56
CA ILE A 195 22.13 -8.93 -10.64
C ILE A 195 22.68 -10.26 -10.07
N ALA A 196 23.59 -10.19 -9.09
CA ALA A 196 24.14 -11.39 -8.45
C ALA A 196 23.09 -12.17 -7.65
N ARG A 197 22.18 -11.49 -6.94
CA ARG A 197 21.06 -12.09 -6.20
C ARG A 197 20.04 -12.76 -7.12
N LEU A 198 19.66 -12.11 -8.22
CA LEU A 198 18.82 -12.72 -9.26
C LEU A 198 19.47 -13.98 -9.84
N LEU A 199 20.76 -13.91 -10.20
CA LEU A 199 21.48 -15.07 -10.73
C LEU A 199 21.55 -16.22 -9.72
N LEU A 200 21.86 -15.92 -8.45
CA LEU A 200 21.88 -16.91 -7.37
C LEU A 200 20.50 -17.56 -7.17
N PHE A 201 19.43 -16.77 -7.16
CA PHE A 201 18.06 -17.25 -7.03
C PHE A 201 17.66 -18.16 -8.19
N TYR A 202 17.92 -17.77 -9.45
CA TYR A 202 17.63 -18.62 -10.61
C TYR A 202 18.52 -19.88 -10.66
N VAL A 203 19.75 -19.85 -10.12
CA VAL A 203 20.57 -21.06 -9.94
C VAL A 203 19.98 -21.97 -8.86
N ARG A 204 19.49 -21.44 -7.73
CA ARG A 204 18.74 -22.22 -6.72
C ARG A 204 17.48 -22.86 -7.34
N ALA A 205 16.71 -22.09 -8.12
CA ALA A 205 15.53 -22.59 -8.81
C ALA A 205 15.85 -23.71 -9.82
N GLY A 206 16.89 -23.52 -10.64
CA GLY A 206 17.36 -24.52 -11.62
C GLY A 206 17.86 -25.84 -10.99
N LEU A 207 18.13 -25.85 -9.69
CA LEU A 207 18.52 -27.03 -8.90
C LEU A 207 17.38 -27.60 -8.05
N GLY A 208 16.18 -27.01 -8.10
CA GLY A 208 15.03 -27.41 -7.27
C GLY A 208 15.23 -27.16 -5.77
N ILE A 209 15.98 -26.11 -5.43
CA ILE A 209 16.16 -25.63 -4.05
C ILE A 209 15.01 -24.70 -3.64
N VAL A 210 14.53 -23.88 -4.58
CA VAL A 210 13.29 -23.08 -4.49
C VAL A 210 12.48 -23.29 -5.77
N ASP A 211 11.19 -22.94 -5.75
CA ASP A 211 10.32 -22.94 -6.92
C ASP A 211 9.61 -21.59 -7.09
N PRO A 212 10.05 -20.73 -8.03
CA PRO A 212 9.39 -19.45 -8.31
C PRO A 212 8.11 -19.61 -9.15
N ARG A 213 7.81 -20.81 -9.68
CA ARG A 213 6.66 -21.02 -10.58
C ARG A 213 5.34 -21.04 -9.82
N SER A 214 5.37 -21.40 -8.53
CA SER A 214 4.22 -21.36 -7.64
C SER A 214 3.78 -19.95 -7.25
N GLY A 215 4.62 -18.94 -7.48
CA GLY A 215 4.45 -17.57 -6.96
C GLY A 215 5.74 -17.09 -6.29
N MET A 216 5.86 -15.78 -6.11
CA MET A 216 6.99 -15.14 -5.42
C MET A 216 6.57 -13.97 -4.51
N GLY A 217 5.31 -13.54 -4.61
CA GLY A 217 4.81 -12.33 -3.99
C GLY A 217 4.65 -12.43 -2.48
N VAL A 218 4.48 -11.25 -1.89
CA VAL A 218 4.35 -11.02 -0.45
C VAL A 218 2.91 -10.87 0.02
N ALA A 219 1.96 -10.61 -0.89
CA ALA A 219 0.53 -10.45 -0.59
C ALA A 219 0.24 -9.43 0.54
N ASN A 220 1.02 -8.34 0.59
CA ASN A 220 1.02 -7.34 1.66
C ASN A 220 0.27 -6.04 1.30
N ALA A 221 0.03 -5.79 0.01
CA ALA A 221 -0.21 -4.44 -0.52
C ALA A 221 -1.62 -3.92 -0.24
N GLY A 222 -2.60 -4.81 -0.06
CA GLY A 222 -3.98 -4.42 0.24
C GLY A 222 -4.91 -5.60 0.40
N LEU A 223 -6.20 -5.32 0.53
CA LEU A 223 -7.28 -6.29 0.68
C LEU A 223 -8.52 -5.85 -0.09
N VAL A 224 -9.14 -6.77 -0.82
CA VAL A 224 -10.44 -6.56 -1.48
C VAL A 224 -11.38 -7.71 -1.16
N TYR A 225 -12.69 -7.44 -1.04
CA TYR A 225 -13.71 -8.48 -0.94
C TYR A 225 -14.49 -8.56 -2.25
N PHE A 226 -14.39 -9.67 -2.96
CA PHE A 226 -14.97 -9.85 -4.30
C PHE A 226 -15.36 -11.32 -4.54
N GLY A 227 -16.50 -11.56 -5.20
CA GLY A 227 -16.95 -12.92 -5.51
C GLY A 227 -17.06 -13.83 -4.27
N ASN A 228 -17.50 -13.26 -3.14
CA ASN A 228 -17.53 -13.90 -1.81
C ASN A 228 -16.16 -14.35 -1.25
N ARG A 229 -15.06 -13.73 -1.68
CA ARG A 229 -13.70 -14.02 -1.24
C ARG A 229 -13.01 -12.76 -0.72
N LEU A 230 -12.33 -12.85 0.42
CA LEU A 230 -11.35 -11.86 0.83
C LEU A 230 -10.03 -12.18 0.12
N LEU A 231 -9.51 -11.24 -0.66
CA LEU A 231 -8.28 -11.41 -1.45
C LEU A 231 -7.19 -10.48 -0.90
N ALA A 232 -6.09 -11.05 -0.43
CA ALA A 232 -4.86 -10.33 -0.08
C ALA A 232 -4.05 -10.06 -1.35
N MET A 233 -3.75 -8.79 -1.60
CA MET A 233 -3.20 -8.33 -2.88
C MET A 233 -1.67 -8.31 -2.86
N SER A 234 -1.04 -8.73 -3.97
CA SER A 234 0.39 -8.60 -4.24
C SER A 234 0.58 -7.99 -5.62
N GLU A 235 1.36 -6.92 -5.71
CA GLU A 235 1.63 -6.19 -6.97
C GLU A 235 2.27 -7.07 -8.06
N ASP A 236 3.05 -8.05 -7.61
CA ASP A 236 3.96 -8.89 -8.40
C ASP A 236 3.46 -10.33 -8.59
N ASP A 237 2.26 -10.66 -8.09
CA ASP A 237 1.75 -12.04 -8.05
C ASP A 237 0.21 -12.07 -8.20
N LEU A 238 -0.38 -13.26 -8.22
CA LEU A 238 -1.81 -13.47 -8.08
C LEU A 238 -2.25 -13.13 -6.63
N PRO A 239 -3.49 -12.65 -6.41
CA PRO A 239 -4.03 -12.48 -5.07
C PRO A 239 -4.09 -13.80 -4.30
N TYR A 240 -4.06 -13.72 -2.97
CA TYR A 240 -4.23 -14.89 -2.09
C TYR A 240 -5.60 -14.85 -1.42
N HIS A 241 -6.39 -15.90 -1.58
CA HIS A 241 -7.68 -16.05 -0.92
C HIS A 241 -7.46 -16.31 0.57
N LEU A 242 -7.98 -15.40 1.39
CA LEU A 242 -8.11 -15.52 2.84
C LEU A 242 -9.56 -15.81 3.20
N ARG A 243 -9.77 -16.61 4.26
CA ARG A 243 -11.08 -16.80 4.87
C ARG A 243 -11.09 -16.19 6.26
N VAL A 244 -12.12 -15.39 6.54
CA VAL A 244 -12.47 -14.92 7.88
C VAL A 244 -13.25 -16.01 8.60
N MET A 245 -12.74 -16.46 9.74
CA MET A 245 -13.31 -17.56 10.52
C MET A 245 -14.45 -17.06 11.41
N GLU A 246 -15.43 -17.92 11.73
CA GLU A 246 -16.61 -17.59 12.58
C GLU A 246 -16.23 -16.92 13.91
N ASP A 247 -15.04 -17.24 14.41
CA ASP A 247 -14.56 -16.86 15.73
C ASP A 247 -13.77 -15.53 15.75
N GLY A 248 -13.52 -14.93 14.57
CA GLY A 248 -12.74 -13.71 14.34
C GLY A 248 -11.35 -13.94 13.73
N GLY A 249 -10.90 -15.20 13.65
CA GLY A 249 -9.59 -15.58 13.10
C GLY A 249 -9.50 -15.49 11.58
N LEU A 250 -8.32 -15.79 11.04
CA LEU A 250 -8.04 -15.83 9.60
C LEU A 250 -7.35 -17.15 9.21
N GLU A 251 -7.67 -17.65 8.01
CA GLU A 251 -7.06 -18.81 7.35
C GLU A 251 -6.61 -18.39 5.93
N THR A 252 -5.39 -18.77 5.51
CA THR A 252 -5.02 -18.65 4.09
C THR A 252 -5.51 -19.89 3.36
N VAL A 253 -6.41 -19.73 2.40
CA VAL A 253 -6.98 -20.82 1.60
C VAL A 253 -6.07 -21.16 0.41
N GLY A 254 -5.38 -20.16 -0.14
CA GLY A 254 -4.32 -20.34 -1.15
C GLY A 254 -4.23 -19.21 -2.17
N ARG A 255 -3.23 -19.29 -3.06
CA ARG A 255 -3.07 -18.41 -4.23
C ARG A 255 -4.26 -18.58 -5.19
N TYR A 256 -4.84 -17.48 -5.67
CA TYR A 256 -6.13 -17.47 -6.38
C TYR A 256 -6.01 -16.90 -7.80
N ASP A 257 -6.21 -17.76 -8.80
CA ASP A 257 -6.16 -17.45 -10.23
C ASP A 257 -7.55 -17.20 -10.84
N PHE A 258 -8.56 -16.98 -9.99
CA PHE A 258 -9.97 -16.85 -10.37
C PHE A 258 -10.49 -18.10 -11.13
N ASP A 259 -10.29 -19.30 -10.59
CA ASP A 259 -10.63 -20.58 -11.24
C ASP A 259 -9.95 -20.77 -12.62
N GLY A 260 -8.70 -20.34 -12.73
CA GLY A 260 -7.90 -20.34 -13.95
C GLY A 260 -8.30 -19.26 -14.97
N MET A 261 -9.14 -18.29 -14.60
CA MET A 261 -9.54 -17.19 -15.47
C MET A 261 -8.42 -16.18 -15.70
N LEU A 262 -7.63 -15.86 -14.66
CA LEU A 262 -6.57 -14.85 -14.73
C LEU A 262 -5.37 -15.38 -15.53
N LYS A 263 -5.23 -14.91 -16.78
CA LYS A 263 -4.18 -15.38 -17.72
C LYS A 263 -2.85 -14.64 -17.59
N THR A 264 -2.83 -13.47 -16.94
CA THR A 264 -1.61 -12.73 -16.59
C THR A 264 -0.96 -13.34 -15.34
N SER A 265 0.32 -13.03 -15.10
CA SER A 265 1.06 -13.52 -13.92
C SER A 265 0.66 -12.84 -12.60
N SER A 266 0.10 -11.64 -12.68
CA SER A 266 -0.28 -10.79 -11.55
C SER A 266 -1.41 -9.84 -11.92
N MET A 267 -1.87 -9.04 -10.95
CA MET A 267 -2.68 -7.83 -11.14
C MET A 267 -2.24 -6.77 -10.12
N ILE A 268 -2.50 -5.49 -10.39
CA ILE A 268 -2.15 -4.38 -9.49
C ILE A 268 -2.88 -4.51 -8.14
N ALA A 269 -2.30 -3.93 -7.08
CA ALA A 269 -2.85 -4.03 -5.74
C ALA A 269 -4.21 -3.32 -5.53
N HIS A 270 -4.61 -2.43 -6.45
CA HIS A 270 -5.80 -1.58 -6.32
C HIS A 270 -6.89 -1.84 -7.39
N PRO A 271 -7.50 -3.04 -7.45
CA PRO A 271 -8.71 -3.26 -8.24
C PRO A 271 -9.86 -2.37 -7.72
N LYS A 272 -10.71 -1.88 -8.63
CA LYS A 272 -11.88 -1.05 -8.30
C LYS A 272 -13.15 -1.85 -8.59
N ILE A 273 -14.04 -1.99 -7.60
CA ILE A 273 -15.35 -2.63 -7.75
C ILE A 273 -16.39 -1.53 -7.95
N ASP A 274 -17.21 -1.61 -9.00
CA ASP A 274 -18.31 -0.66 -9.19
C ASP A 274 -19.46 -0.98 -8.21
N PRO A 275 -19.85 -0.06 -7.31
CA PRO A 275 -20.88 -0.32 -6.30
C PRO A 275 -22.29 -0.53 -6.87
N VAL A 276 -22.53 -0.25 -8.17
CA VAL A 276 -23.82 -0.44 -8.83
C VAL A 276 -23.90 -1.76 -9.61
N THR A 277 -22.81 -2.19 -10.27
CA THR A 277 -22.81 -3.44 -11.05
C THR A 277 -22.19 -4.62 -10.31
N GLY A 278 -21.37 -4.37 -9.28
CA GLY A 278 -20.56 -5.38 -8.60
C GLY A 278 -19.38 -5.90 -9.43
N GLU A 279 -19.20 -5.42 -10.66
CA GLU A 279 -18.08 -5.81 -11.53
C GLU A 279 -16.76 -5.28 -10.95
N MET A 280 -15.71 -6.10 -11.00
CA MET A 280 -14.37 -5.69 -10.61
C MET A 280 -13.52 -5.39 -11.84
N PHE A 281 -12.88 -4.23 -11.80
CA PHE A 281 -11.97 -3.73 -12.81
C PHE A 281 -10.55 -3.69 -12.23
N ALA A 282 -9.56 -4.10 -13.03
CA ALA A 282 -8.16 -4.13 -12.61
C ALA A 282 -7.23 -3.87 -13.79
N LEU A 283 -5.95 -3.61 -13.49
CA LEU A 283 -4.85 -3.59 -14.44
C LEU A 283 -3.86 -4.71 -14.11
N SER A 284 -3.00 -5.06 -15.08
CA SER A 284 -1.88 -5.98 -14.90
C SER A 284 -0.74 -5.57 -15.83
N TYR A 285 0.46 -5.32 -15.28
CA TYR A 285 1.63 -4.91 -16.04
C TYR A 285 2.74 -5.96 -16.05
N ASP A 286 3.47 -6.07 -17.17
CA ASP A 286 4.65 -6.93 -17.33
C ASP A 286 5.87 -6.03 -17.59
N VAL A 287 6.92 -6.17 -16.76
CA VAL A 287 8.12 -5.33 -16.80
C VAL A 287 9.19 -5.80 -17.81
N ILE A 288 8.93 -6.90 -18.52
CA ILE A 288 9.87 -7.60 -19.40
C ILE A 288 9.33 -7.74 -20.83
N LYS A 289 8.01 -7.96 -21.00
CA LYS A 289 7.39 -8.30 -22.29
C LYS A 289 6.27 -7.36 -22.69
N THR A 290 6.18 -7.10 -23.99
CA THR A 290 5.00 -6.48 -24.61
C THR A 290 3.88 -7.51 -24.81
N PRO A 291 2.59 -7.15 -24.58
CA PRO A 291 2.11 -5.86 -24.10
C PRO A 291 2.46 -5.62 -22.63
N TYR A 292 3.04 -4.45 -22.33
CA TYR A 292 3.48 -4.13 -20.96
C TYR A 292 2.32 -3.85 -20.00
N LEU A 293 1.09 -3.67 -20.49
CA LEU A 293 -0.10 -3.40 -19.71
C LEU A 293 -1.31 -4.11 -20.31
N ASN A 294 -2.14 -4.68 -19.43
CA ASN A 294 -3.42 -5.28 -19.75
C ASN A 294 -4.48 -4.70 -18.83
N TYR A 295 -5.65 -4.37 -19.38
CA TYR A 295 -6.86 -4.08 -18.62
C TYR A 295 -7.67 -5.36 -18.43
N LEU A 296 -8.23 -5.54 -17.23
CA LEU A 296 -8.92 -6.74 -16.78
C LEU A 296 -10.32 -6.41 -16.26
N LYS A 297 -11.32 -7.20 -16.66
CA LYS A 297 -12.70 -7.15 -16.14
C LYS A 297 -13.14 -8.51 -15.61
N PHE A 298 -13.76 -8.51 -14.43
CA PHE A 298 -14.37 -9.68 -13.79
C PHE A 298 -15.83 -9.39 -13.44
N ASP A 299 -16.72 -10.34 -13.71
CA ASP A 299 -18.14 -10.25 -13.35
C ASP A 299 -18.34 -10.64 -11.86
N PRO A 300 -19.31 -10.05 -11.14
CA PRO A 300 -19.55 -10.31 -9.71
C PRO A 300 -19.85 -11.78 -9.38
N ASP A 301 -20.43 -12.50 -10.34
CA ASP A 301 -20.78 -13.91 -10.21
C ASP A 301 -19.66 -14.78 -10.81
N THR A 302 -18.69 -15.10 -9.96
CA THR A 302 -17.54 -15.94 -10.31
C THR A 302 -17.94 -17.39 -10.67
N GLU A 303 -19.13 -17.87 -10.27
CA GLU A 303 -19.61 -19.21 -10.64
C GLU A 303 -20.04 -19.29 -12.12
N LYS A 304 -20.38 -18.17 -12.77
CA LYS A 304 -20.78 -18.14 -14.19
C LYS A 304 -19.67 -18.52 -15.18
N LYS A 305 -18.39 -18.42 -14.78
CA LYS A 305 -17.21 -18.73 -15.61
C LYS A 305 -17.21 -18.05 -16.98
N SER A 306 -17.68 -16.80 -17.06
CA SER A 306 -17.31 -15.90 -18.15
C SER A 306 -15.79 -15.76 -18.16
N GLU A 307 -15.14 -15.94 -19.31
CA GLU A 307 -13.71 -15.61 -19.42
C GLU A 307 -13.55 -14.08 -19.22
N PRO A 308 -12.62 -13.63 -18.37
CA PRO A 308 -12.46 -12.21 -18.06
C PRO A 308 -12.00 -11.48 -19.31
N VAL A 309 -12.52 -10.28 -19.53
CA VAL A 309 -12.09 -9.47 -20.67
C VAL A 309 -10.68 -8.98 -20.38
N VAL A 310 -9.71 -9.43 -21.18
CA VAL A 310 -8.31 -8.99 -21.14
C VAL A 310 -8.06 -8.14 -22.37
N ILE A 311 -7.80 -6.84 -22.18
CA ILE A 311 -7.53 -5.90 -23.26
C ILE A 311 -6.06 -5.47 -23.19
N GLU A 312 -5.30 -5.73 -24.25
CA GLU A 312 -3.92 -5.26 -24.39
C GLU A 312 -3.90 -3.72 -24.51
N ILE A 313 -3.19 -3.04 -23.61
CA ILE A 313 -3.05 -1.58 -23.60
C ILE A 313 -1.63 -1.22 -24.10
N PRO A 314 -1.49 -0.54 -25.25
CA PRO A 314 -0.18 -0.28 -25.84
C PRO A 314 0.58 0.85 -25.11
N LEU A 315 1.60 0.48 -24.34
CA LEU A 315 2.59 1.39 -23.76
C LEU A 315 3.94 1.30 -24.49
N GLU A 316 4.67 2.42 -24.58
CA GLU A 316 6.01 2.47 -25.18
C GLU A 316 7.11 1.92 -24.25
N LYS A 317 6.86 1.91 -22.94
CA LYS A 317 7.76 1.47 -21.88
C LYS A 317 6.95 0.69 -20.82
N PRO A 318 7.58 -0.20 -20.03
CA PRO A 318 6.96 -0.74 -18.83
C PRO A 318 6.88 0.35 -17.75
N THR A 319 5.77 1.09 -17.75
CA THR A 319 5.43 2.07 -16.72
C THR A 319 5.00 1.36 -15.44
N MET A 320 5.40 1.87 -14.27
CA MET A 320 4.88 1.41 -12.98
C MET A 320 3.51 2.04 -12.75
N ILE A 321 2.48 1.22 -12.56
CA ILE A 321 1.08 1.64 -12.43
C ILE A 321 0.48 0.93 -11.22
N HIS A 322 0.61 1.55 -10.04
CA HIS A 322 0.14 0.98 -8.77
C HIS A 322 -1.38 1.04 -8.61
N ASP A 323 -1.95 2.19 -8.99
CA ASP A 323 -3.37 2.48 -8.90
C ASP A 323 -3.88 3.15 -10.19
N PHE A 324 -5.19 3.13 -10.38
CA PHE A 324 -5.92 3.70 -11.50
C PHE A 324 -7.28 4.23 -11.01
N ALA A 325 -8.15 4.72 -11.90
CA ALA A 325 -9.52 5.06 -11.51
C ALA A 325 -10.58 4.50 -12.47
N ILE A 326 -11.83 4.50 -12.00
CA ILE A 326 -13.03 4.27 -12.81
C ILE A 326 -13.94 5.48 -12.66
N THR A 327 -14.81 5.72 -13.64
CA THR A 327 -15.97 6.62 -13.55
C THR A 327 -17.26 5.78 -13.54
N GLU A 328 -18.39 6.27 -14.07
CA GLU A 328 -19.57 5.41 -14.30
C GLU A 328 -19.39 4.57 -15.57
N ASN A 329 -18.91 5.18 -16.67
CA ASN A 329 -18.80 4.53 -17.97
C ASN A 329 -17.37 4.16 -18.38
N PHE A 330 -16.35 4.75 -17.77
CA PHE A 330 -14.95 4.66 -18.21
C PHE A 330 -14.01 4.09 -17.14
N VAL A 331 -12.86 3.66 -17.64
CA VAL A 331 -11.62 3.33 -16.94
C VAL A 331 -10.60 4.42 -17.26
N VAL A 332 -9.83 4.81 -16.26
CA VAL A 332 -8.88 5.93 -16.28
C VAL A 332 -7.50 5.39 -15.93
N ILE A 333 -6.66 5.22 -16.95
CA ILE A 333 -5.35 4.55 -16.90
C ILE A 333 -4.23 5.59 -16.83
N PRO A 334 -3.47 5.71 -15.73
CA PRO A 334 -2.37 6.65 -15.64
C PRO A 334 -1.09 6.06 -16.27
N ASP A 335 -0.51 6.74 -17.26
CA ASP A 335 0.78 6.40 -17.86
C ASP A 335 1.80 7.49 -17.51
N GLN A 336 2.53 7.28 -16.41
CA GLN A 336 3.33 8.29 -15.70
C GLN A 336 4.84 8.12 -15.84
N GLN A 337 5.60 9.07 -15.29
CA GLN A 337 7.06 9.18 -15.42
C GLN A 337 7.90 8.12 -14.68
N VAL A 338 7.33 7.31 -13.79
CA VAL A 338 8.07 6.23 -13.10
C VAL A 338 7.98 4.94 -13.94
N VAL A 339 9.13 4.45 -14.40
CA VAL A 339 9.24 3.34 -15.36
C VAL A 339 10.27 2.30 -14.89
N PHE A 340 10.12 1.07 -15.37
CA PHE A 340 11.12 0.02 -15.17
C PHE A 340 12.20 0.08 -16.28
N ASP A 341 13.46 0.12 -15.89
CA ASP A 341 14.61 -0.02 -16.78
C ASP A 341 15.69 -0.93 -16.18
N LEU A 342 15.56 -2.23 -16.45
CA LEU A 342 16.49 -3.28 -15.99
C LEU A 342 17.96 -3.07 -16.43
N ARG A 343 18.22 -2.14 -17.37
CA ARG A 343 19.59 -1.81 -17.81
C ARG A 343 20.34 -1.01 -16.76
N GLU A 344 19.67 -0.24 -15.91
CA GLU A 344 20.33 0.61 -14.92
C GLU A 344 20.98 -0.20 -13.79
N MET A 345 20.53 -1.44 -13.55
CA MET A 345 21.26 -2.39 -12.69
C MET A 345 22.69 -2.69 -13.21
N ILE A 346 22.92 -2.59 -14.53
CA ILE A 346 24.24 -2.74 -15.16
C ILE A 346 25.10 -1.48 -14.92
N HIS A 347 24.48 -0.32 -14.72
CA HIS A 347 25.16 0.93 -14.34
C HIS A 347 25.30 1.10 -12.80
N GLY A 348 24.77 0.16 -12.01
CA GLY A 348 24.80 0.19 -10.54
C GLY A 348 23.58 0.82 -9.88
N GLY A 349 22.58 1.27 -10.65
CA GLY A 349 21.38 1.94 -10.17
C GLY A 349 20.20 1.01 -9.83
N SER A 350 19.05 1.62 -9.55
CA SER A 350 17.77 0.94 -9.39
C SER A 350 17.18 0.55 -10.76
N PRO A 351 16.45 -0.58 -10.87
CA PRO A 351 15.62 -0.87 -12.04
C PRO A 351 14.35 -0.02 -12.09
N LEU A 352 13.98 0.73 -11.04
CA LEU A 352 12.81 1.61 -11.01
C LEU A 352 13.27 3.07 -11.06
N VAL A 353 12.87 3.80 -12.11
CA VAL A 353 13.52 5.07 -12.52
C VAL A 353 12.49 6.14 -12.86
N TYR A 354 12.74 7.38 -12.44
CA TYR A 354 12.03 8.56 -12.91
C TYR A 354 12.59 9.03 -14.27
N ASP A 355 11.77 8.93 -15.31
CA ASP A 355 12.09 9.40 -16.67
C ASP A 355 11.58 10.83 -16.89
N ASP A 356 12.48 11.80 -16.69
CA ASP A 356 12.24 13.24 -16.88
C ASP A 356 11.80 13.65 -18.30
N LYS A 357 11.92 12.75 -19.28
CA LYS A 357 11.53 12.98 -20.69
C LYS A 357 10.18 12.37 -21.04
N LYS A 358 9.61 11.51 -20.19
CA LYS A 358 8.27 10.98 -20.38
C LYS A 358 7.26 12.07 -19.99
N VAL A 359 6.25 12.27 -20.83
CA VAL A 359 5.09 13.11 -20.47
C VAL A 359 4.08 12.21 -19.78
N SER A 360 3.74 12.53 -18.54
CA SER A 360 2.62 11.88 -17.85
C SER A 360 1.32 12.17 -18.56
N ARG A 361 0.46 11.16 -18.68
CA ARG A 361 -0.82 11.23 -19.40
C ARG A 361 -1.82 10.22 -18.85
N PHE A 362 -3.08 10.41 -19.17
CA PHE A 362 -4.17 9.52 -18.78
C PHE A 362 -4.88 8.97 -20.01
N GLY A 363 -5.07 7.65 -20.04
CA GLY A 363 -5.81 6.93 -21.05
C GLY A 363 -7.24 6.68 -20.57
N ILE A 364 -8.23 7.16 -21.31
CA ILE A 364 -9.64 6.88 -21.03
C ILE A 364 -10.12 5.77 -21.96
N LEU A 365 -10.75 4.74 -21.40
CA LEU A 365 -11.30 3.59 -22.13
C LEU A 365 -12.71 3.26 -21.59
N PRO A 366 -13.72 2.99 -22.42
CA PRO A 366 -15.02 2.50 -21.92
C PRO A 366 -14.88 1.16 -21.18
N LYS A 367 -15.51 1.02 -20.01
CA LYS A 367 -15.46 -0.20 -19.16
C LYS A 367 -15.84 -1.49 -19.89
N HIS A 368 -16.69 -1.38 -20.91
CA HIS A 368 -17.25 -2.51 -21.64
C HIS A 368 -16.81 -2.54 -23.11
N SER A 369 -15.69 -1.90 -23.45
CA SER A 369 -14.98 -2.11 -24.72
C SER A 369 -14.49 -3.57 -24.84
N ASN A 370 -14.22 -4.02 -26.07
CA ASN A 370 -13.72 -5.37 -26.36
C ASN A 370 -12.24 -5.38 -26.82
N ASP A 371 -11.71 -4.21 -27.18
CA ASP A 371 -10.33 -3.95 -27.56
C ASP A 371 -9.94 -2.52 -27.16
N SER A 372 -8.69 -2.11 -27.41
CA SER A 372 -8.20 -0.76 -27.08
C SER A 372 -8.44 0.28 -28.18
N GLY A 373 -9.33 0.02 -29.14
CA GLY A 373 -9.63 0.92 -30.27
C GLY A 373 -10.28 2.25 -29.87
N ASP A 374 -11.06 2.25 -28.78
CA ASP A 374 -11.67 3.46 -28.20
C ASP A 374 -10.77 4.15 -27.15
N LEU A 375 -9.54 3.68 -26.95
CA LEU A 375 -8.59 4.26 -25.99
C LEU A 375 -8.13 5.66 -26.44
N ILE A 376 -8.35 6.66 -25.58
CA ILE A 376 -7.98 8.05 -25.84
C ILE A 376 -7.00 8.56 -24.79
N TRP A 377 -5.81 9.01 -25.23
CA TRP A 377 -4.79 9.59 -24.35
C TRP A 377 -4.94 11.11 -24.24
N ILE A 378 -4.78 11.64 -23.02
CA ILE A 378 -4.80 13.06 -22.69
C ILE A 378 -3.58 13.38 -21.81
N ASP A 379 -2.71 14.27 -22.27
CA ASP A 379 -1.46 14.60 -21.59
C ASP A 379 -1.71 15.48 -20.35
N VAL A 380 -0.99 15.19 -19.27
CA VAL A 380 -1.01 15.94 -17.99
C VAL A 380 0.43 16.07 -17.49
N PRO A 381 1.20 17.06 -17.97
CA PRO A 381 2.63 17.16 -17.67
C PRO A 381 2.93 17.36 -16.17
N ASP A 382 4.14 16.99 -15.78
CA ASP A 382 4.67 17.11 -14.41
C ASP A 382 3.72 16.55 -13.35
N CYS A 383 3.11 15.39 -13.62
CA CYS A 383 2.04 14.78 -12.83
C CYS A 383 2.38 13.32 -12.50
N PHE A 384 2.70 13.05 -11.24
CA PHE A 384 2.77 11.70 -10.69
C PHE A 384 1.87 11.66 -9.45
N CYS A 385 1.06 10.62 -9.33
CA CYS A 385 0.11 10.44 -8.24
C CYS A 385 0.04 8.95 -7.96
N PHE A 386 0.38 8.54 -6.73
CA PHE A 386 0.56 7.13 -6.39
C PHE A 386 -0.78 6.41 -6.14
N HIS A 387 -1.79 7.16 -5.69
CA HIS A 387 -3.15 6.69 -5.48
C HIS A 387 -4.21 7.62 -6.09
N TYR A 388 -5.36 7.03 -6.40
CA TYR A 388 -6.54 7.67 -6.95
C TYR A 388 -7.77 7.36 -6.10
N TRP A 389 -8.22 8.39 -5.38
CA TRP A 389 -9.30 8.30 -4.40
C TRP A 389 -10.66 8.11 -5.06
N ASN A 390 -10.92 8.84 -6.16
CA ASN A 390 -12.13 8.66 -6.97
C ASN A 390 -11.98 9.33 -8.36
N ALA A 391 -12.89 9.01 -9.29
CA ALA A 391 -13.10 9.78 -10.50
C ALA A 391 -14.58 9.76 -10.93
N TRP A 392 -15.04 10.74 -11.69
CA TRP A 392 -16.39 10.81 -12.24
C TRP A 392 -16.45 11.61 -13.55
N GLU A 393 -17.60 11.54 -14.22
CA GLU A 393 -17.90 12.29 -15.45
C GLU A 393 -18.68 13.57 -15.12
N GLU A 394 -18.30 14.70 -15.73
CA GLU A 394 -19.10 15.93 -15.76
C GLU A 394 -19.56 16.15 -17.21
N THR A 395 -20.71 15.56 -17.52
CA THR A 395 -21.23 15.42 -18.90
C THR A 395 -21.51 16.75 -19.59
N GLU A 396 -21.74 17.80 -18.81
CA GLU A 396 -22.03 19.15 -19.25
C GLU A 396 -20.80 19.92 -19.75
N SER A 397 -19.59 19.50 -19.35
CA SER A 397 -18.31 20.03 -19.84
C SER A 397 -17.53 19.03 -20.73
N ASP A 398 -18.04 17.81 -20.90
CA ASP A 398 -17.34 16.67 -21.52
C ASP A 398 -16.03 16.28 -20.80
N GLU A 399 -15.95 16.54 -19.49
CA GLU A 399 -14.77 16.27 -18.67
C GLU A 399 -14.89 15.00 -17.85
N ILE A 400 -13.76 14.33 -17.64
CA ILE A 400 -13.57 13.41 -16.52
C ILE A 400 -12.79 14.15 -15.43
N VAL A 401 -13.32 14.12 -14.21
CA VAL A 401 -12.68 14.67 -13.01
C VAL A 401 -12.08 13.52 -12.23
N ILE A 402 -10.83 13.67 -11.79
CA ILE A 402 -10.07 12.69 -11.02
C ILE A 402 -9.57 13.36 -9.74
N ILE A 403 -9.74 12.69 -8.61
CA ILE A 403 -9.26 13.11 -7.29
C ILE A 403 -8.17 12.13 -6.86
N GLY A 404 -6.95 12.61 -6.70
CA GLY A 404 -5.79 11.80 -6.32
C GLY A 404 -4.74 12.59 -5.55
N SER A 405 -3.80 11.90 -4.92
CA SER A 405 -2.69 12.52 -4.20
C SER A 405 -1.43 12.50 -5.04
N CYS A 406 -1.01 13.69 -5.46
CA CYS A 406 0.05 13.85 -6.46
C CYS A 406 1.35 14.27 -5.80
N MET A 407 2.39 13.47 -6.02
CA MET A 407 3.66 13.55 -5.30
C MET A 407 4.69 14.39 -6.07
N THR A 408 5.62 15.01 -5.34
CA THR A 408 6.76 15.71 -5.93
C THR A 408 7.98 15.58 -5.01
N PRO A 409 9.13 15.07 -5.51
CA PRO A 409 9.35 14.46 -6.83
C PRO A 409 8.64 13.09 -7.01
N PRO A 410 8.42 12.61 -8.25
CA PRO A 410 7.72 11.35 -8.53
C PRO A 410 8.30 10.07 -7.89
N ASP A 411 9.63 9.97 -7.75
CA ASP A 411 10.32 8.79 -7.22
C ASP A 411 10.49 8.78 -5.69
N SER A 412 9.87 9.72 -4.97
CA SER A 412 10.03 9.95 -3.52
C SER A 412 9.82 8.74 -2.62
N ILE A 413 9.00 7.76 -3.04
CA ILE A 413 8.74 6.54 -2.27
C ILE A 413 9.94 5.60 -2.32
N PHE A 414 10.65 5.54 -3.45
CA PHE A 414 11.68 4.54 -3.74
C PHE A 414 13.11 5.10 -3.57
N ASN A 415 13.28 6.40 -3.79
CA ASN A 415 14.57 7.05 -3.93
C ASN A 415 14.73 8.24 -2.97
N GLU A 416 15.88 8.33 -2.30
CA GLU A 416 16.21 9.48 -1.46
C GLU A 416 16.67 10.67 -2.31
N GLN A 417 15.71 11.52 -2.66
CA GLN A 417 16.01 12.85 -3.15
C GLN A 417 16.56 13.75 -2.01
N ASN A 418 17.21 14.84 -2.42
CA ASN A 418 18.08 15.69 -1.60
C ASN A 418 17.45 16.08 -0.23
N PRO A 419 18.08 15.75 0.93
CA PRO A 419 17.48 15.86 2.28
C PRO A 419 17.22 17.31 2.77
N THR A 420 17.32 18.29 1.88
CA THR A 420 16.99 19.71 2.11
C THR A 420 15.59 20.08 1.63
N ILE A 421 14.91 19.22 0.87
CA ILE A 421 13.52 19.39 0.44
C ILE A 421 12.79 18.08 0.76
N PRO A 422 11.84 18.05 1.71
CA PRO A 422 11.04 16.85 1.96
C PRO A 422 10.12 16.58 0.75
N PRO A 423 9.77 15.31 0.48
CA PRO A 423 8.79 15.00 -0.54
C PRO A 423 7.43 15.56 -0.15
N THR A 424 6.68 16.08 -1.12
CA THR A 424 5.30 16.50 -0.91
C THR A 424 4.33 15.53 -1.57
N THR A 425 3.15 15.34 -0.98
CA THR A 425 2.02 14.65 -1.64
C THR A 425 0.72 15.42 -1.42
N ILE A 426 0.20 15.99 -2.50
CA ILE A 426 -0.85 17.02 -2.44
C ILE A 426 -2.14 16.49 -3.05
N LEU A 427 -3.21 16.51 -2.25
CA LEU A 427 -4.56 16.22 -2.73
C LEU A 427 -4.95 17.17 -3.86
N THR A 428 -5.24 16.61 -5.02
CA THR A 428 -5.30 17.32 -6.30
C THR A 428 -6.51 16.89 -7.12
N GLU A 429 -7.20 17.86 -7.70
CA GLU A 429 -8.19 17.69 -8.76
C GLU A 429 -7.49 17.75 -10.12
N ILE A 430 -7.70 16.74 -10.96
CA ILE A 430 -7.29 16.71 -12.36
C ILE A 430 -8.56 16.66 -13.22
N ARG A 431 -8.66 17.53 -14.22
CA ARG A 431 -9.75 17.49 -15.22
C ARG A 431 -9.18 17.13 -16.58
N LEU A 432 -9.88 16.27 -17.30
CA LEU A 432 -9.50 15.77 -18.62
C LEU A 432 -10.66 15.98 -19.60
N ASN A 433 -10.53 16.90 -20.57
CA ASN A 433 -11.59 17.13 -21.53
C ASN A 433 -11.55 16.08 -22.65
N THR A 434 -12.58 15.24 -22.70
CA THR A 434 -12.66 14.09 -23.62
C THR A 434 -12.84 14.49 -25.09
N LYS A 435 -13.16 15.75 -25.40
CA LYS A 435 -13.27 16.29 -26.76
C LYS A 435 -12.07 17.13 -27.19
N THR A 436 -11.61 18.07 -26.37
CA THR A 436 -10.50 18.98 -26.77
C THR A 436 -9.12 18.37 -26.58
N ARG A 437 -8.97 17.29 -25.79
CA ARG A 437 -7.69 16.72 -25.34
C ARG A 437 -6.87 17.63 -24.42
N GLU A 438 -7.48 18.68 -23.89
CA GLU A 438 -6.86 19.55 -22.90
C GLU A 438 -7.07 18.99 -21.49
N SER A 439 -6.15 19.32 -20.58
CA SER A 439 -6.22 18.96 -19.18
C SER A 439 -5.98 20.17 -18.28
N THR A 440 -6.50 20.11 -17.05
CA THR A 440 -6.13 21.06 -16.00
C THR A 440 -5.85 20.34 -14.69
N ARG A 441 -5.07 20.96 -13.81
CA ARG A 441 -4.70 20.42 -12.50
C ARG A 441 -4.79 21.51 -11.43
N ARG A 442 -5.45 21.23 -10.31
CA ARG A 442 -5.68 22.15 -9.19
C ARG A 442 -5.40 21.45 -7.86
N PRO A 443 -4.45 21.91 -7.04
CA PRO A 443 -4.35 21.41 -5.67
C PRO A 443 -5.59 21.86 -4.88
N ILE A 444 -6.19 20.94 -4.12
CA ILE A 444 -7.35 21.20 -3.27
C ILE A 444 -6.89 21.71 -1.91
N VAL A 445 -5.88 21.06 -1.33
CA VAL A 445 -5.29 21.41 -0.02
C VAL A 445 -3.75 21.47 -0.16
N PRO A 446 -3.18 22.57 -0.70
CA PRO A 446 -1.75 22.69 -0.98
C PRO A 446 -0.85 22.77 0.26
N GLU A 447 -1.43 22.98 1.45
CA GLU A 447 -0.69 23.16 2.70
C GLU A 447 -0.58 21.90 3.59
N LEU A 448 -1.02 20.73 3.11
CA LEU A 448 -0.93 19.46 3.84
C LEU A 448 -0.47 18.31 2.95
N ASN A 449 0.34 17.43 3.54
CA ASN A 449 0.65 16.15 2.94
C ASN A 449 -0.47 15.15 3.23
N LEU A 450 -1.30 14.87 2.23
CA LEU A 450 -2.47 14.01 2.33
C LEU A 450 -2.32 12.80 1.42
N GLU A 451 -2.29 11.62 2.00
CA GLU A 451 -2.01 10.34 1.33
C GLU A 451 -2.87 9.23 1.98
N VAL A 452 -2.81 7.99 1.48
CA VAL A 452 -3.41 6.76 2.06
C VAL A 452 -4.79 6.98 2.74
N GLY A 453 -5.87 6.87 1.98
CA GLY A 453 -7.24 6.95 2.50
C GLY A 453 -8.31 6.64 1.46
N MET A 454 -9.52 7.21 1.59
CA MET A 454 -10.64 6.90 0.69
C MET A 454 -11.75 7.96 0.62
N VAL A 455 -12.62 7.81 -0.36
CA VAL A 455 -13.99 8.35 -0.38
C VAL A 455 -15.00 7.32 0.15
N ASN A 456 -16.29 7.66 0.25
CA ASN A 456 -17.34 6.68 0.50
C ASN A 456 -17.40 5.64 -0.65
N ARG A 457 -17.11 4.36 -0.34
CA ARG A 457 -17.04 3.25 -1.32
C ARG A 457 -18.31 3.10 -2.18
N ASN A 458 -19.47 3.46 -1.64
CA ASN A 458 -20.76 3.34 -2.33
C ASN A 458 -20.92 4.36 -3.48
N LEU A 459 -20.02 5.35 -3.57
CA LEU A 459 -19.97 6.37 -4.61
C LEU A 459 -18.70 6.24 -5.50
N LEU A 460 -17.99 5.11 -5.46
CA LEU A 460 -16.84 4.91 -6.33
C LEU A 460 -17.24 4.96 -7.81
N GLY A 461 -16.49 5.73 -8.60
CA GLY A 461 -16.80 6.05 -10.00
C GLY A 461 -17.82 7.18 -10.19
N ARG A 462 -18.36 7.74 -9.10
CA ARG A 462 -19.43 8.74 -9.11
C ARG A 462 -19.03 9.94 -8.27
N LYS A 463 -19.73 11.05 -8.42
CA LYS A 463 -19.33 12.32 -7.79
C LYS A 463 -19.44 12.24 -6.25
N THR A 464 -18.34 12.56 -5.58
CA THR A 464 -18.21 12.58 -4.11
C THR A 464 -17.87 13.98 -3.63
N GLU A 465 -18.50 14.41 -2.53
CA GLU A 465 -18.22 15.65 -1.82
C GLU A 465 -17.04 15.51 -0.84
N TYR A 466 -16.83 14.32 -0.25
CA TYR A 466 -15.88 14.10 0.85
C TYR A 466 -14.82 13.04 0.56
N VAL A 467 -13.59 13.31 1.02
CA VAL A 467 -12.50 12.33 1.10
C VAL A 467 -11.84 12.36 2.49
N TYR A 468 -11.46 11.19 2.99
CA TYR A 468 -10.79 10.98 4.27
C TYR A 468 -9.37 10.47 4.02
N LEU A 469 -8.35 11.27 4.35
CA LEU A 469 -6.94 10.98 4.02
C LEU A 469 -6.04 11.09 5.25
N ALA A 470 -5.01 10.25 5.30
CA ALA A 470 -3.96 10.31 6.31
C ALA A 470 -3.13 11.61 6.17
N ILE A 471 -2.87 12.28 7.29
CA ILE A 471 -1.95 13.43 7.37
C ILE A 471 -0.54 12.87 7.54
N ALA A 472 0.20 12.77 6.44
CA ALA A 472 1.48 12.05 6.34
C ALA A 472 2.67 12.86 6.88
N GLU A 473 2.51 13.46 8.05
CA GLU A 473 3.46 14.37 8.68
C GLU A 473 3.78 13.92 10.12
N PRO A 474 5.05 13.68 10.50
CA PRO A 474 6.26 13.71 9.66
C PRO A 474 6.40 12.41 8.85
N TRP A 475 6.57 12.52 7.54
CA TRP A 475 6.77 11.38 6.63
C TRP A 475 7.86 10.40 7.12
N PRO A 476 7.63 9.07 7.09
CA PRO A 476 6.44 8.35 6.62
C PRO A 476 5.39 8.07 7.72
N LYS A 477 5.44 8.74 8.89
CA LYS A 477 4.44 8.57 9.95
C LYS A 477 3.20 9.43 9.71
N VAL A 478 2.04 8.95 10.16
CA VAL A 478 0.74 9.63 10.03
C VAL A 478 0.30 10.18 11.40
N SER A 479 0.28 11.49 11.61
CA SER A 479 -0.08 12.11 12.92
C SER A 479 -1.58 12.34 13.15
N GLY A 480 -2.40 12.08 12.12
CA GLY A 480 -3.85 12.24 12.16
C GLY A 480 -4.47 11.92 10.81
N PHE A 481 -5.76 12.19 10.66
CA PHE A 481 -6.42 12.17 9.36
C PHE A 481 -7.24 13.45 9.13
N ALA A 482 -7.52 13.75 7.86
CA ALA A 482 -8.29 14.90 7.43
C ALA A 482 -9.54 14.44 6.69
N LYS A 483 -10.70 14.97 7.06
CA LYS A 483 -11.90 15.03 6.20
C LYS A 483 -11.79 16.29 5.35
N VAL A 484 -11.84 16.15 4.04
CA VAL A 484 -11.78 17.26 3.09
C VAL A 484 -13.06 17.30 2.26
N ASP A 485 -13.72 18.45 2.24
CA ASP A 485 -14.71 18.82 1.23
C ASP A 485 -13.96 19.16 -0.07
N ILE A 486 -14.11 18.32 -1.08
CA ILE A 486 -13.42 18.42 -2.38
C ILE A 486 -13.81 19.70 -3.14
N SER A 487 -15.06 20.16 -2.95
CA SER A 487 -15.65 21.27 -3.67
C SER A 487 -15.22 22.64 -3.14
N THR A 488 -15.13 22.80 -1.82
CA THR A 488 -14.71 24.06 -1.18
C THR A 488 -13.24 24.08 -0.75
N GLY A 489 -12.60 22.91 -0.63
CA GLY A 489 -11.30 22.76 0.01
C GLY A 489 -11.34 22.89 1.54
N HIS A 490 -12.52 22.83 2.17
CA HIS A 490 -12.63 22.89 3.63
C HIS A 490 -12.09 21.61 4.28
N VAL A 491 -11.30 21.76 5.34
CA VAL A 491 -10.60 20.65 6.02
C VAL A 491 -10.95 20.61 7.51
N THR A 492 -11.49 19.47 7.96
CA THR A 492 -11.59 19.14 9.39
C THR A 492 -10.58 18.05 9.72
N LYS A 493 -9.78 18.22 10.79
CA LYS A 493 -8.66 17.33 11.14
C LYS A 493 -8.91 16.60 12.44
N TYR A 494 -8.66 15.30 12.45
CA TYR A 494 -8.57 14.48 13.64
C TYR A 494 -7.10 14.14 13.92
N MET A 495 -6.48 14.81 14.89
CA MET A 495 -5.09 14.60 15.27
C MET A 495 -4.98 13.58 16.41
N TYR A 496 -4.09 12.59 16.29
CA TYR A 496 -3.98 11.50 17.28
C TYR A 496 -3.33 11.94 18.60
N GLY A 497 -2.49 12.97 18.56
CA GLY A 497 -1.80 13.55 19.72
C GLY A 497 -0.29 13.56 19.57
N GLU A 498 0.41 14.02 20.62
CA GLU A 498 1.87 14.08 20.65
C GLU A 498 2.48 12.68 20.76
N GLU A 499 3.39 12.33 19.84
CA GLU A 499 4.02 11.00 19.71
C GLU A 499 3.01 9.85 19.51
N ARG A 500 1.91 10.16 18.81
CA ARG A 500 0.88 9.18 18.41
C ARG A 500 0.72 9.19 16.90
N TYR A 501 0.76 8.01 16.31
CA TYR A 501 0.72 7.87 14.85
C TYR A 501 -0.13 6.67 14.43
N GLY A 502 -0.74 6.76 13.26
CA GLY A 502 -1.62 5.73 12.71
C GLY A 502 -1.27 5.33 11.28
N GLY A 503 -2.30 5.14 10.46
CA GLY A 503 -2.19 4.87 9.03
C GLY A 503 -3.47 5.29 8.32
N GLU A 504 -3.94 4.45 7.40
CA GLU A 504 -5.19 4.64 6.66
C GLU A 504 -6.40 4.94 7.58
N PRO A 505 -7.21 5.97 7.29
CA PRO A 505 -8.55 6.15 7.85
C PRO A 505 -9.58 5.36 7.02
N TYR A 506 -10.10 4.26 7.55
CA TYR A 506 -11.06 3.42 6.83
C TYR A 506 -12.51 3.86 7.10
N PHE A 507 -13.20 4.41 6.09
CA PHE A 507 -14.62 4.79 6.21
C PHE A 507 -15.55 3.57 6.03
N VAL A 508 -16.42 3.36 7.02
CA VAL A 508 -17.52 2.39 7.00
C VAL A 508 -18.84 3.16 6.93
N PRO A 509 -19.62 3.05 5.83
CA PRO A 509 -20.93 3.71 5.72
C PRO A 509 -21.92 3.19 6.76
N ASN A 510 -22.86 4.03 7.18
CA ASN A 510 -23.98 3.59 8.00
C ASN A 510 -25.05 2.88 7.14
N GLU A 511 -24.87 1.58 6.90
CA GLU A 511 -25.77 0.76 6.06
C GLU A 511 -27.23 0.65 6.59
N THR A 512 -27.54 1.26 7.75
CA THR A 512 -28.92 1.36 8.27
C THR A 512 -29.72 2.55 7.72
N ASP A 513 -29.09 3.53 7.05
CA ASP A 513 -29.76 4.64 6.39
C ASP A 513 -29.32 4.79 4.92
N ILE A 514 -30.07 4.15 4.02
CA ILE A 514 -29.77 4.10 2.57
C ILE A 514 -30.04 5.46 1.87
N GLU A 515 -30.84 6.34 2.49
CA GLU A 515 -31.03 7.74 2.05
C GLU A 515 -30.19 8.72 2.90
N GLY A 516 -29.26 8.19 3.70
CA GLY A 516 -28.32 8.94 4.52
C GLY A 516 -27.36 9.81 3.71
N LYS A 517 -26.60 10.65 4.42
CA LYS A 517 -25.58 11.49 3.77
C LYS A 517 -24.38 10.67 3.32
N GLU A 518 -23.63 11.21 2.36
CA GLU A 518 -22.32 10.68 1.96
C GLU A 518 -21.37 10.47 3.15
N ASP A 519 -21.46 11.33 4.17
CA ASP A 519 -20.63 11.32 5.37
C ASP A 519 -21.30 10.70 6.62
N ASP A 520 -22.41 9.97 6.47
CA ASP A 520 -22.98 9.18 7.57
C ASP A 520 -22.31 7.80 7.67
N GLY A 521 -21.64 7.56 8.79
CA GLY A 521 -20.76 6.41 8.98
C GLY A 521 -19.65 6.68 9.99
N TYR A 522 -18.65 5.81 9.99
CA TYR A 522 -17.55 5.84 10.96
C TYR A 522 -16.20 5.63 10.30
N ILE A 523 -15.19 6.37 10.76
CA ILE A 523 -13.78 6.12 10.46
C ILE A 523 -13.21 5.14 11.48
N LEU A 524 -12.68 4.03 10.98
CA LEU A 524 -11.88 3.07 11.71
C LEU A 524 -10.40 3.31 11.41
N THR A 525 -9.56 3.50 12.43
CA THR A 525 -8.11 3.63 12.21
C THR A 525 -7.29 3.18 13.41
N TYR A 526 -6.19 2.49 13.15
CA TYR A 526 -5.23 2.09 14.18
C TYR A 526 -4.33 3.25 14.57
N VAL A 527 -4.08 3.42 15.87
CA VAL A 527 -3.12 4.38 16.42
C VAL A 527 -2.17 3.65 17.35
N TYR A 528 -0.88 3.95 17.25
CA TYR A 528 0.18 3.55 18.16
C TYR A 528 0.68 4.76 18.94
N ASP A 529 0.83 4.60 20.25
CA ASP A 529 1.39 5.59 21.18
C ASP A 529 2.85 5.23 21.44
N GLU A 530 3.80 6.05 20.95
CA GLU A 530 5.23 5.73 21.06
C GLU A 530 5.76 5.88 22.50
N LYS A 531 5.02 6.55 23.40
CA LYS A 531 5.38 6.73 24.82
C LYS A 531 4.95 5.54 25.68
N THR A 532 3.79 4.95 25.43
CA THR A 532 3.33 3.75 26.15
C THR A 532 3.68 2.44 25.43
N SER A 533 4.00 2.51 24.14
CA SER A 533 4.15 1.35 23.24
C SER A 533 2.87 0.51 23.10
N GLU A 534 1.71 1.13 23.29
CA GLU A 534 0.40 0.51 23.14
C GLU A 534 -0.24 0.86 21.78
N SER A 535 -1.08 -0.04 21.25
CA SER A 535 -1.93 0.21 20.08
C SER A 535 -3.40 0.24 20.46
N LYS A 536 -4.16 1.09 19.76
CA LYS A 536 -5.62 1.16 19.84
C LYS A 536 -6.23 1.19 18.45
N LEU A 537 -7.47 0.73 18.32
CA LEU A 537 -8.33 1.00 17.17
C LEU A 537 -9.33 2.08 17.58
N LEU A 538 -9.36 3.20 16.86
CA LEU A 538 -10.32 4.28 17.09
C LEU A 538 -11.54 4.08 16.19
N VAL A 539 -12.71 4.42 16.72
CA VAL A 539 -13.98 4.56 16.00
C VAL A 539 -14.41 6.01 16.13
N VAL A 540 -14.35 6.75 15.02
CA VAL A 540 -14.62 8.20 14.96
C VAL A 540 -15.83 8.42 14.07
N ASN A 541 -16.77 9.28 14.47
CA ASN A 541 -17.93 9.65 13.67
C ASN A 541 -17.48 10.39 12.39
N ALA A 542 -17.87 9.89 11.22
CA ALA A 542 -17.38 10.45 9.95
C ALA A 542 -17.99 11.82 9.60
N SER A 543 -19.15 12.16 10.16
CA SER A 543 -19.80 13.46 9.94
C SER A 543 -19.07 14.61 10.65
N ASP A 544 -18.82 14.49 11.96
CA ASP A 544 -18.29 15.59 12.81
C ASP A 544 -16.89 15.36 13.39
N LEU A 545 -16.28 14.20 13.12
CA LEU A 545 -15.00 13.72 13.66
C LEU A 545 -14.95 13.60 15.20
N SER A 546 -16.09 13.39 15.87
CA SER A 546 -16.14 13.04 17.29
C SER A 546 -15.72 11.58 17.56
N LEU A 547 -15.01 11.34 18.66
CA LEU A 547 -14.54 10.00 19.05
C LEU A 547 -15.67 9.22 19.75
N GLU A 548 -16.20 8.18 19.12
CA GLU A 548 -17.25 7.31 19.64
C GLU A 548 -16.68 6.19 20.51
N ALA A 549 -15.58 5.56 20.08
CA ALA A 549 -14.89 4.53 20.84
C ALA A 549 -13.38 4.51 20.60
N SER A 550 -12.64 4.13 21.64
CA SER A 550 -11.20 3.85 21.58
C SER A 550 -10.99 2.46 22.16
N VAL A 551 -10.61 1.49 21.32
CA VAL A 551 -10.52 0.07 21.65
C VAL A 551 -9.05 -0.30 21.83
N SER A 552 -8.65 -0.74 23.03
CA SER A 552 -7.29 -1.19 23.30
C SER A 552 -7.00 -2.51 22.58
N MET A 553 -5.92 -2.54 21.80
CA MET A 553 -5.43 -3.78 21.18
C MET A 553 -4.66 -4.61 22.23
N PRO A 554 -4.67 -5.95 22.14
CA PRO A 554 -4.01 -6.81 23.13
C PRO A 554 -2.47 -6.79 22.99
N GLU A 555 -1.96 -6.41 21.81
CA GLU A 555 -0.55 -6.26 21.50
C GLU A 555 -0.34 -5.05 20.56
N ARG A 556 0.93 -4.72 20.27
CA ARG A 556 1.31 -3.71 19.28
C ARG A 556 0.78 -4.10 17.90
N VAL A 557 0.16 -3.15 17.22
CA VAL A 557 -0.19 -3.20 15.80
C VAL A 557 0.81 -2.32 15.04
N PRO A 558 1.67 -2.88 14.18
CA PRO A 558 2.61 -2.11 13.38
C PRO A 558 1.89 -1.13 12.44
N TYR A 559 2.64 -0.18 11.88
CA TYR A 559 2.18 0.54 10.70
C TYR A 559 1.95 -0.47 9.55
N GLY A 560 1.07 -0.14 8.60
CA GLY A 560 0.70 -1.05 7.51
C GLY A 560 0.10 -0.28 6.34
N PHE A 561 -0.41 -1.01 5.36
CA PHE A 561 -0.95 -0.45 4.12
C PHE A 561 -2.48 -0.51 4.15
N HIS A 562 -3.11 -0.86 3.03
CA HIS A 562 -4.54 -0.75 2.83
C HIS A 562 -5.36 -1.82 3.56
N GLY A 563 -6.57 -1.43 3.97
CA GLY A 563 -7.56 -2.29 4.60
C GLY A 563 -8.85 -2.44 3.81
N THR A 564 -9.78 -3.18 4.40
CA THR A 564 -11.14 -3.38 3.90
C THR A 564 -12.11 -3.64 5.07
N PHE A 565 -13.41 -3.38 4.87
CA PHE A 565 -14.47 -3.77 5.81
C PHE A 565 -15.47 -4.69 5.12
N VAL A 566 -15.65 -5.89 5.67
CA VAL A 566 -16.59 -6.89 5.16
C VAL A 566 -17.79 -6.97 6.11
N GLY A 567 -19.00 -6.80 5.59
CA GLY A 567 -20.22 -6.73 6.40
C GLY A 567 -20.61 -8.08 7.01
N ALA A 568 -21.35 -8.06 8.12
CA ALA A 568 -21.85 -9.28 8.75
C ALA A 568 -22.83 -10.09 7.88
N GLU A 569 -23.45 -9.49 6.86
CA GLU A 569 -24.24 -10.19 5.85
C GLU A 569 -23.34 -10.82 4.76
N ASP A 570 -22.38 -10.07 4.21
CA ASP A 570 -21.39 -10.56 3.22
C ASP A 570 -20.63 -11.80 3.69
N LEU A 571 -20.27 -11.82 4.99
CA LEU A 571 -19.54 -12.93 5.61
C LEU A 571 -20.37 -14.23 5.70
N LYS A 572 -21.69 -14.18 5.48
CA LYS A 572 -22.55 -15.38 5.43
C LYS A 572 -22.49 -16.09 4.07
N SER A 573 -22.12 -15.39 3.00
CA SER A 573 -21.93 -15.96 1.67
C SER A 573 -20.48 -16.28 1.33
N GLN A 574 -19.52 -15.95 2.21
CA GLN A 574 -18.09 -16.23 2.07
C GLN A 574 -17.79 -17.72 1.79
N VAL A 575 -16.84 -17.99 0.88
CA VAL A 575 -16.50 -19.33 0.34
C VAL A 575 -15.06 -19.79 0.63
#